data_AF-A0A5E8VPE3-F1
#
_entry.id   AF-A0A5E8VPE3-F1
#
_cell.length_a   1.000
_cell.length_b   1.000
_cell.length_c   1.000
_cell.angle_alpha   90.00
_cell.angle_beta   90.00
_cell.angle_gamma   90.00
#
_symmetry.space_group_name_H-M   'P 1'
#
loop_
_entity.id
_entity.type
_entity.pdbx_description
1 polymer ?
#
loop_
_entity_poly.entity_id
_entity_poly.type
_entity_poly.pdbx_seq_one_letter_code
_entity_poly.pdbx_strand_id
1 'polypeptide(L)' 'MPAYVQHHQDVEIAPVNCPTCMGFLPMYVREVEPHWSLAKIDFVYECADCGAEVRQTIRKPTVLRH' A
#
# COMPACT_ATOMS: atom_id res chain seq x y z
N MET A 1 -17.53 -2.05 -16.38
CA MET A 1 -16.40 -2.63 -17.12
C MET A 1 -15.36 -3.07 -16.11
N PRO A 2 -15.04 -4.36 -15.93
CA PRO A 2 -14.05 -4.78 -14.95
C PRO A 2 -12.72 -5.08 -15.66
N ALA A 3 -11.76 -4.18 -15.55
CA ALA A 3 -10.41 -4.41 -16.07
C ALA A 3 -9.37 -3.72 -15.19
N TYR A 4 -9.21 -4.20 -13.95
CA TYR A 4 -7.96 -4.05 -13.21
C TYR A 4 -7.81 -5.14 -12.15
N VAL A 5 -7.85 -6.41 -12.56
CA VAL A 5 -7.56 -7.52 -11.64
C VAL A 5 -6.77 -8.60 -12.40
N GLN A 6 -5.57 -8.32 -12.90
CA GLN A 6 -4.67 -9.43 -13.30
C GLN A 6 -3.18 -9.14 -13.53
N HIS A 7 -2.61 -8.06 -13.00
CA HIS A 7 -1.15 -7.80 -13.15
C HIS A 7 -0.40 -7.52 -11.83
N HIS A 8 -0.86 -8.08 -10.71
CA HIS A 8 -0.21 -7.93 -9.39
C HIS A 8 0.57 -9.17 -8.92
N GLN A 9 1.02 -10.06 -9.81
CA GLN A 9 1.81 -11.22 -9.40
C GLN A 9 3.32 -10.95 -9.23
N ASP A 10 3.84 -9.80 -9.72
CA ASP A 10 5.29 -9.51 -9.67
C ASP A 10 5.70 -8.35 -8.74
N VAL A 11 4.74 -7.70 -8.08
CA VAL A 11 5.02 -6.79 -6.97
C VAL A 11 4.39 -7.40 -5.73
N GLU A 12 5.17 -8.22 -5.02
CA GLU A 12 4.85 -8.69 -3.68
C GLU A 12 4.84 -7.47 -2.74
N ILE A 13 3.76 -6.70 -2.75
CA ILE A 13 3.49 -5.74 -1.68
C ILE A 13 3.22 -6.63 -0.47
N ALA A 14 4.20 -6.72 0.43
CA ALA A 14 4.05 -7.47 1.67
C ALA A 14 2.77 -7.02 2.39
N PRO A 15 1.97 -7.96 2.91
CA PRO A 15 0.73 -7.61 3.60
C PRO A 15 1.04 -6.68 4.78
N VAL A 16 0.31 -5.58 4.86
CA VAL A 16 0.42 -4.62 5.97
C VAL A 16 -0.42 -5.14 7.12
N ASN A 17 0.21 -5.39 8.25
CA ASN A 17 -0.45 -5.88 9.45
C ASN A 17 -0.71 -4.73 10.43
N CYS A 18 -1.86 -4.77 11.10
CA CYS A 18 -2.23 -3.77 12.09
C CYS A 18 -1.24 -3.79 13.27
N PRO A 19 -0.61 -2.66 13.62
CA PRO A 19 0.33 -2.59 14.73
C PRO A 19 -0.37 -2.56 16.11
N THR A 20 -1.68 -2.30 16.11
CA THR A 20 -2.46 -2.07 17.33
C THR A 20 -3.22 -3.31 17.79
N CYS A 21 -3.76 -4.10 16.85
CA CYS A 21 -4.47 -5.33 17.19
C CYS A 21 -3.49 -6.45 17.53
N MET A 22 -3.79 -7.19 18.60
CA MET A 22 -3.09 -8.46 18.87
C MET A 22 -3.36 -9.45 17.73
N GLY A 23 -2.30 -10.10 17.22
CA GLY A 23 -2.43 -11.13 16.19
C GLY A 23 -2.09 -10.69 14.76
N PHE A 24 -1.52 -9.50 14.55
CA PHE A 24 -1.05 -9.03 13.24
C PHE A 24 -2.14 -9.11 12.16
N LEU A 25 -3.33 -8.60 12.48
CA LEU A 25 -4.46 -8.66 11.56
C LEU A 25 -4.15 -7.91 10.25
N PRO A 26 -4.46 -8.49 9.08
CA PRO A 26 -4.21 -7.84 7.81
C PRO A 26 -5.08 -6.58 7.69
N MET A 27 -4.48 -5.49 7.22
CA MET A 27 -5.18 -4.25 6.92
C MET A 27 -5.61 -4.22 5.45
N TYR A 28 -6.70 -3.52 5.15
CA TYR A 28 -7.15 -3.33 3.76
C TYR A 28 -6.75 -1.95 3.26
N VAL A 29 -6.58 -1.81 1.94
CA VAL A 29 -6.36 -0.51 1.31
C VAL A 29 -7.66 0.27 1.33
N ARG A 30 -7.70 1.36 2.08
CA ARG A 30 -8.82 2.31 2.13
C ARG A 30 -8.73 3.32 1.01
N GLU A 31 -7.54 3.86 0.77
CA GLU A 31 -7.32 4.94 -0.19
C GLU A 31 -5.97 4.79 -0.90
N VAL A 32 -5.94 5.22 -2.16
CA VAL A 32 -4.74 5.28 -2.99
C VAL A 32 -4.61 6.70 -3.54
N GLU A 33 -3.57 7.40 -3.10
CA GLU A 33 -3.26 8.77 -3.50
C GLU A 33 -2.06 8.79 -4.47
N PRO A 34 -2.30 8.85 -5.80
CA PRO A 34 -1.22 9.00 -6.75
C PRO A 34 -0.71 10.46 -6.80
N HIS A 35 0.59 10.65 -6.66
CA HIS A 35 1.25 11.95 -6.79
C HIS A 35 2.19 11.95 -8.01
N TRP A 36 1.61 12.16 -9.19
CA TRP A 36 2.31 12.05 -10.48
C TRP A 36 3.52 12.97 -10.61
N SER A 37 3.44 14.20 -10.10
CA SER A 37 4.53 15.17 -10.11
C SER A 37 5.76 14.72 -9.31
N LEU A 38 5.55 13.84 -8.32
CA LEU A 38 6.57 13.36 -7.40
C LEU A 38 6.96 11.91 -7.69
N ALA A 39 6.42 11.30 -8.76
CA ALA A 39 6.62 9.88 -9.09
C ALA A 39 6.47 8.95 -7.87
N LYS A 40 5.47 9.23 -7.03
CA LYS A 40 5.14 8.46 -5.82
C LYS A 40 3.65 8.12 -5.75
N ILE A 41 3.34 7.04 -5.05
CA ILE A 41 1.98 6.60 -4.74
C ILE A 41 1.92 6.40 -3.23
N ASP A 42 0.92 6.98 -2.59
CA ASP A 42 0.63 6.77 -1.17
C ASP A 42 -0.57 5.81 -1.04
N PHE A 43 -0.39 4.74 -0.26
CA PHE A 43 -1.43 3.78 0.09
C PHE A 43 -1.83 4.01 1.55
N VAL A 44 -3.10 4.21 1.80
CA VAL A 44 -3.67 4.31 3.15
C VAL A 44 -4.35 3.00 3.47
N TYR A 45 -3.83 2.31 4.48
CA TYR A 45 -4.38 1.08 5.00
C TYR A 45 -5.20 1.37 6.24
N GLU A 46 -6.32 0.67 6.39
CA GLU A 46 -7.17 0.75 7.58
C GLU A 46 -7.39 -0.64 8.17
N CYS A 47 -7.37 -0.73 9.49
CA CYS A 47 -7.72 -1.94 10.22
C CYS A 47 -9.23 -2.00 10.42
N ALA A 48 -9.87 -3.08 9.95
CA ALA A 48 -11.32 -3.26 10.07
C ALA A 48 -11.81 -3.31 11.53
N ASP A 49 -10.95 -3.75 12.46
CA ASP A 49 -11.36 -4.02 13.84
C ASP A 49 -11.20 -2.81 14.76
N CYS A 50 -10.09 -2.07 14.62
CA CYS A 50 -9.77 -0.95 15.51
C CYS A 50 -9.74 0.42 14.83
N GLY A 51 -9.90 0.48 13.50
CA GLY A 51 -9.84 1.73 12.73
C GLY A 51 -8.45 2.36 12.66
N ALA A 52 -7.40 1.67 13.09
CA ALA A 52 -6.03 2.18 12.98
C ALA A 52 -5.66 2.38 11.51
N GLU A 53 -4.90 3.45 11.24
CA GLU A 53 -4.46 3.82 9.91
C GLU A 53 -2.95 3.69 9.75
N VAL A 54 -2.52 3.15 8.61
CA VAL A 54 -1.10 3.06 8.24
C VAL A 54 -0.95 3.61 6.83
N ARG A 55 0.01 4.52 6.63
CA ARG A 55 0.33 5.09 5.32
C ARG A 55 1.65 4.55 4.80
N GLN A 56 1.64 3.97 3.61
CA GLN A 56 2.83 3.47 2.93
C GLN A 56 3.06 4.23 1.62
N THR A 57 4.24 4.82 1.46
CA THR A 57 4.63 5.50 0.23
C THR A 57 5.51 4.60 -0.63
N ILE A 58 5.07 4.31 -1.85
CA ILE A 58 5.91 3.70 -2.89
C ILE A 58 6.47 4.82 -3.77
N ARG A 59 7.79 4.83 -3.96
CA ARG A 59 8.47 5.73 -4.90
C ARG A 59 9.22 4.91 -5.94
N LYS A 60 9.33 5.44 -7.16
CA LYS A 60 10.21 4.82 -8.17
C LYS A 60 11.64 4.78 -7.61
N PRO A 61 12.31 3.61 -7.57
CA PRO A 61 13.71 3.56 -7.17
C PRO A 61 14.54 4.46 -8.10
N THR A 62 15.18 5.48 -7.54
CA THR A 62 16.25 6.18 -8.26
C THR A 62 17.41 5.22 -8.34
N VAL A 63 17.58 4.56 -9.49
CA VAL A 63 18.79 3.81 -9.79
C VAL A 63 19.93 4.82 -9.70
N LEU A 64 20.73 4.78 -8.63
CA LEU A 64 21.98 5.51 -8.56
C LEU A 64 22.87 4.92 -9.66
N ARG A 65 22.90 5.58 -10.82
CA ARG A 65 23.89 5.28 -11.85
C ARG A 65 25.21 5.86 -11.34
N HIS A 66 26.11 4.96 -10.94
CA HIS A 66 27.53 5.28 -10.74
C HIS A 66 28.25 5.32 -12.08
#